data_AF-A0A8B9ST99-F1
#
_entry.id   AF-A0A8B9ST99-F1
#
_cell.length_a   1.000
_cell.length_b   1.000
_cell.length_c   1.000
_cell.angle_alpha   90.00
_cell.angle_beta   90.00
_cell.angle_gamma   90.00
#
_symmetry.space_group_name_H-M   'P 1'
#
loop_
_entity.id
_entity.type
_entity.pdbx_description
1 polymer ?
#
loop_
_entity_poly.entity_id
_entity_poly.type
_entity_poly.pdbx_seq_one_letter_code
_entity_poly.pdbx_strand_id
1 'polypeptide(L)'
;MEAMKISKRFFAFGILACIAIYVAYMKWHLDSKPLVGLSVFYGIMFDAGSTGTRIHIFKFTQQPKETPKLTHETFKALKPGLSAYADDVEKSGQGIKELLEVAKKEVPMELWKFTPLVLKATAGLRLLPGEKAQKLLDKVKEIFQASPFFVRDNCVSIMNGTDEGSLDDPQKRSVGMLDLGGGSTQITFLPHTEATLQTSPAGHTTSFQMFNSTYKLYSYSYLGLGLMSARLAILGGVEGKPCKFRSALHCCGGKRVVCTLPTGLEVPEWYVHSRHHS
;
A
#
# COMPACT_ATOMS: atom_id res chain seq x y z
N MET A 1 75.79 -34.33 5.85
CA MET A 1 74.39 -33.87 5.97
C MET A 1 74.38 -32.40 5.61
N GLU A 2 74.04 -32.06 4.37
CA GLU A 2 73.95 -30.67 3.95
C GLU A 2 72.63 -30.07 4.46
N ALA A 3 72.73 -29.00 5.24
CA ALA A 3 71.59 -28.26 5.73
C ALA A 3 70.95 -27.47 4.57
N MET A 4 69.73 -27.85 4.22
CA MET A 4 68.91 -27.17 3.21
C MET A 4 68.65 -25.71 3.64
N LYS A 5 69.41 -24.77 3.06
CA LYS A 5 69.23 -23.31 3.25
C LYS A 5 67.93 -22.86 2.60
N ILE A 6 66.83 -22.89 3.35
CA ILE A 6 65.57 -22.27 2.96
C ILE A 6 65.81 -20.75 2.83
N SER A 7 65.66 -20.24 1.62
CA SER A 7 65.86 -18.82 1.31
C SER A 7 64.86 -17.97 2.11
N LYS A 8 65.36 -16.90 2.74
CA LYS A 8 64.56 -15.94 3.53
C LYS A 8 63.33 -15.40 2.77
N ARG A 9 63.37 -15.43 1.44
CA ARG A 9 62.25 -15.04 0.57
C ARG A 9 61.07 -16.01 0.69
N PHE A 10 61.29 -17.32 0.78
CA PHE A 10 60.21 -18.31 0.96
C PHE A 10 59.54 -18.18 2.32
N PHE A 11 60.30 -17.86 3.36
CA PHE A 11 59.75 -17.61 4.69
C PHE A 11 58.85 -16.36 4.71
N ALA A 12 59.27 -15.30 4.02
CA ALA A 12 58.46 -14.08 3.88
C ALA A 12 57.16 -14.31 3.10
N PHE A 13 57.19 -15.10 2.02
CA PHE A 13 55.98 -15.47 1.26
C PHE A 13 55.01 -16.32 2.09
N GLY A 14 55.53 -17.27 2.88
CA GLY A 14 54.71 -18.09 3.78
C GLY A 14 53.97 -17.25 4.83
N ILE A 15 54.66 -16.28 5.43
CA ILE A 15 54.05 -15.37 6.42
C ILE A 15 52.95 -14.51 5.77
N LEU A 16 53.20 -13.94 4.58
CA LEU A 16 52.21 -13.14 3.86
C LEU A 16 50.96 -13.96 3.49
N ALA A 17 51.14 -15.21 3.06
CA ALA A 17 50.02 -16.11 2.76
C ALA A 17 49.20 -16.42 4.03
N CYS A 18 49.85 -16.71 5.16
CA CYS A 18 49.17 -16.93 6.44
C CYS A 18 48.39 -15.69 6.91
N ILE A 19 48.97 -14.49 6.76
CA ILE A 19 48.27 -13.24 7.08
C ILE A 19 47.06 -13.03 6.16
N ALA A 20 47.21 -13.27 4.85
CA ALA A 20 46.10 -13.13 3.91
C ALA A 20 44.96 -14.12 4.21
N ILE A 21 45.28 -15.37 4.53
CA ILE A 21 44.31 -16.39 4.95
C ILE A 21 43.65 -15.98 6.27
N TYR A 22 44.41 -15.49 7.25
CA TYR A 22 43.87 -15.02 8.52
C TYR A 22 42.96 -13.81 8.35
N VAL A 23 43.32 -12.84 7.50
CA VAL A 23 42.50 -11.68 7.19
C VAL A 23 41.23 -12.09 6.46
N ALA A 24 41.31 -13.02 5.49
CA ALA A 24 40.16 -13.58 4.80
C ALA A 24 39.23 -14.34 5.76
N TYR A 25 39.81 -15.13 6.67
CA TYR A 25 39.08 -15.83 7.73
C TYR A 25 38.39 -14.87 8.69
N MET A 26 39.09 -13.83 9.15
CA MET A 26 38.53 -12.81 10.04
C MET A 26 37.42 -12.01 9.34
N LYS A 27 37.60 -11.66 8.07
CA LYS A 27 36.57 -10.99 7.26
C LYS A 27 35.34 -11.88 7.08
N TRP A 28 35.54 -13.15 6.75
CA TRP A 28 34.46 -14.14 6.67
C TRP A 28 33.73 -14.29 8.01
N HIS A 29 34.45 -14.33 9.13
CA HIS A 29 33.84 -14.44 10.45
C HIS A 29 33.12 -13.16 10.91
N LEU A 30 33.60 -11.99 10.51
CA LEU A 30 32.94 -10.70 10.76
C LEU A 30 31.64 -10.58 9.97
N ASP A 31 31.64 -10.97 8.70
CA ASP A 31 30.45 -10.94 7.84
C ASP A 31 29.43 -12.04 8.21
N SER A 32 29.85 -13.10 8.91
CA SER A 32 29.00 -14.25 9.29
C SER A 32 28.40 -14.18 10.69
N LYS A 33 28.70 -13.16 11.51
CA LYS A 33 28.02 -13.01 12.80
C LYS A 33 26.61 -12.47 12.56
N PRO A 34 25.54 -13.25 12.80
CA PRO A 34 24.21 -12.65 12.86
C PRO A 34 24.26 -11.58 13.94
N LEU A 35 23.76 -10.38 13.64
CA LEU A 35 23.63 -9.31 14.63
C LEU A 35 22.78 -9.85 15.78
N VAL A 36 23.45 -10.26 16.86
CA VAL A 36 22.83 -10.88 18.04
C VAL A 36 21.79 -9.90 18.57
N GLY A 37 20.52 -10.21 18.35
CA GLY A 37 19.37 -9.41 18.80
C GLY A 37 18.62 -8.61 17.73
N LEU A 38 19.05 -8.59 16.47
CA LEU A 38 18.26 -7.95 15.41
C LEU A 38 17.20 -8.92 14.88
N SER A 39 15.92 -8.67 15.21
CA SER A 39 14.80 -9.40 14.63
C SER A 39 14.33 -8.73 13.35
N VAL A 40 14.03 -9.55 12.33
CA VAL A 40 13.56 -9.09 11.03
C VAL A 40 12.16 -9.63 10.81
N PHE A 41 11.23 -8.76 10.43
CA PHE A 41 9.84 -9.12 10.16
C PHE A 41 9.38 -8.51 8.85
N TYR A 42 8.46 -9.21 8.18
CA TYR A 42 7.85 -8.74 6.94
C TYR A 42 6.36 -8.57 7.15
N GLY A 43 5.75 -7.67 6.38
CA GLY A 43 4.30 -7.54 6.29
C GLY A 43 3.90 -7.24 4.85
N ILE A 44 2.86 -7.91 4.37
CA ILE A 44 2.36 -7.74 2.99
C ILE A 44 0.97 -7.13 3.06
N MET A 45 0.82 -5.97 2.44
CA MET A 45 -0.44 -5.24 2.32
C MET A 45 -0.81 -5.07 0.85
N PHE A 46 -2.03 -5.45 0.50
CA PHE A 46 -2.64 -5.13 -0.77
C PHE A 46 -3.60 -3.97 -0.59
N ASP A 47 -3.41 -2.91 -1.38
CA ASP A 47 -4.36 -1.82 -1.52
C ASP A 47 -5.16 -2.02 -2.82
N ALA A 48 -6.44 -2.35 -2.66
CA ALA A 48 -7.36 -2.55 -3.78
C ALA A 48 -8.20 -1.29 -4.03
N GLY A 49 -7.67 -0.42 -4.88
CA GLY A 49 -8.33 0.79 -5.36
C GLY A 49 -9.16 0.59 -6.64
N SER A 50 -9.97 1.59 -6.96
CA SER A 50 -10.75 1.63 -8.21
C SER A 50 -9.89 1.74 -9.46
N THR A 51 -8.77 2.46 -9.36
CA THR A 51 -7.88 2.75 -10.50
C THR A 51 -6.77 1.73 -10.67
N GLY A 52 -6.46 0.96 -9.63
CA GLY A 52 -5.38 -0.02 -9.63
C GLY A 52 -5.33 -0.79 -8.32
N THR A 53 -4.72 -1.97 -8.37
CA THR A 53 -4.42 -2.80 -7.20
C THR A 53 -2.92 -2.79 -6.97
N ARG A 54 -2.51 -2.53 -5.73
CA ARG A 54 -1.12 -2.34 -5.34
C ARG A 54 -0.74 -3.34 -4.28
N ILE A 55 0.51 -3.77 -4.30
CA ILE A 55 1.13 -4.55 -3.22
C ILE A 55 2.25 -3.73 -2.60
N HIS A 56 2.29 -3.73 -1.27
CA HIS A 56 3.36 -3.20 -0.46
C HIS A 56 3.93 -4.35 0.37
N ILE A 57 5.22 -4.61 0.23
CA ILE A 57 5.96 -5.53 1.11
C ILE A 57 6.88 -4.71 1.99
N PHE A 58 6.56 -4.65 3.27
CA PHE A 58 7.33 -3.91 4.27
C PHE A 58 8.30 -4.85 4.97
N LYS A 59 9.55 -4.41 5.11
CA LYS A 59 10.59 -5.08 5.89
C LYS A 59 10.95 -4.24 7.11
N PHE A 60 10.75 -4.80 8.28
CA PHE A 60 11.08 -4.18 9.55
C PHE A 60 12.30 -4.85 10.17
N THR A 61 13.17 -4.05 10.77
CA THR A 61 14.21 -4.55 11.67
C THR A 61 13.99 -3.97 13.06
N GLN A 62 14.13 -4.80 14.09
CA GLN A 62 13.97 -4.39 15.46
C GLN A 62 15.19 -4.83 16.28
N GLN A 63 15.80 -3.88 16.98
CA GLN A 63 16.79 -4.16 18.01
C GLN A 63 16.09 -4.47 19.34
N PRO A 64 16.74 -5.17 20.29
CA PRO A 64 16.13 -5.48 21.57
C PRO A 64 15.76 -4.18 22.30
N LYS A 65 14.51 -4.08 22.75
CA LYS A 65 13.94 -2.90 23.46
C LYS A 65 13.77 -1.63 22.61
N GLU A 66 13.91 -1.69 21.29
CA GLU A 66 13.56 -0.59 20.39
C GLU A 66 12.23 -0.84 19.67
N THR A 67 11.62 0.24 19.15
CA THR A 67 10.49 0.12 18.23
C THR A 67 10.96 -0.45 16.88
N PRO A 68 10.14 -1.29 16.22
CA PRO A 68 10.46 -1.77 14.87
C PRO A 68 10.64 -0.60 13.90
N LYS A 69 11.74 -0.61 13.15
CA LYS A 69 12.03 0.39 12.13
C LYS A 69 11.77 -0.19 10.75
N LEU A 70 11.02 0.54 9.93
CA LEU A 70 10.87 0.21 8.52
C LEU A 70 12.23 0.42 7.83
N THR A 71 12.75 -0.64 7.21
CA THR A 71 14.06 -0.62 6.54
C THR A 71 13.95 -0.69 5.03
N HIS A 72 12.93 -1.36 4.53
CA HIS A 72 12.70 -1.48 3.10
C HIS A 72 11.21 -1.63 2.81
N GLU A 73 10.79 -1.06 1.68
CA GLU A 73 9.46 -1.22 1.12
C GLU A 73 9.61 -1.59 -0.36
N THR A 74 9.01 -2.71 -0.74
CA THR A 74 8.82 -3.06 -2.15
C THR A 74 7.39 -2.73 -2.55
N PHE A 75 7.25 -1.95 -3.62
CA PHE A 75 5.97 -1.51 -4.17
C PHE A 75 5.77 -1.99 -5.60
N LYS A 76 4.59 -2.55 -5.90
CA LYS A 76 4.17 -2.80 -7.29
C LYS A 76 2.68 -2.52 -7.45
N ALA A 77 2.31 -1.92 -8.58
CA ALA A 77 0.94 -1.60 -8.93
C ALA A 77 0.53 -2.27 -10.25
N LEU A 78 -0.71 -2.76 -10.32
CA LEU A 78 -1.35 -3.24 -11.52
C LEU A 78 -2.58 -2.40 -11.87
N LYS A 79 -2.84 -2.31 -13.18
CA LYS A 79 -4.04 -1.72 -13.76
C LYS A 79 -4.66 -2.71 -14.74
N PRO A 80 -6.00 -2.80 -14.85
CA PRO A 80 -7.00 -2.06 -14.07
C PRO A 80 -7.12 -2.58 -12.62
N GLY A 81 -7.74 -1.79 -11.73
CA GLY A 81 -7.93 -2.15 -10.32
C GLY A 81 -8.97 -3.25 -10.10
N LEU A 82 -9.03 -3.78 -8.88
CA LEU A 82 -9.87 -4.94 -8.54
C LEU A 82 -11.36 -4.71 -8.85
N SER A 83 -11.88 -3.49 -8.70
CA SER A 83 -13.28 -3.17 -9.00
C SER A 83 -13.64 -3.26 -10.49
N ALA A 84 -12.67 -3.16 -11.40
CA ALA A 84 -12.91 -3.27 -12.84
C ALA A 84 -13.30 -4.69 -13.26
N TYR A 85 -13.03 -5.68 -12.39
CA TYR A 85 -13.34 -7.09 -12.61
C TYR A 85 -14.66 -7.52 -11.95
N ALA A 86 -15.52 -6.57 -11.56
CA ALA A 86 -16.79 -6.86 -10.88
C ALA A 86 -17.73 -7.79 -11.66
N ASP A 87 -17.60 -7.84 -12.99
CA ASP A 87 -18.37 -8.73 -13.87
C ASP A 87 -17.61 -10.01 -14.27
N ASP A 88 -16.31 -10.11 -13.96
CA ASP A 88 -15.44 -11.24 -14.33
C ASP A 88 -14.48 -11.56 -13.17
N VAL A 89 -15.01 -12.27 -12.18
CA VAL A 89 -14.32 -12.60 -10.92
C VAL A 89 -13.10 -13.48 -11.16
N GLU A 90 -13.09 -14.34 -12.17
CA GLU A 90 -11.94 -15.23 -12.44
C GLU A 90 -10.72 -14.44 -12.92
N LYS A 91 -10.90 -13.44 -13.80
CA LYS A 91 -9.79 -12.57 -14.22
C LYS A 91 -9.20 -11.77 -13.08
N SER A 92 -10.02 -11.38 -12.09
CA SER A 92 -9.56 -10.64 -10.91
C SER A 92 -8.45 -11.38 -10.15
N GLY A 93 -8.52 -12.70 -10.11
CA GLY A 93 -7.56 -13.55 -9.40
C GLY A 93 -6.17 -13.57 -10.05
N GLN A 94 -6.07 -13.37 -11.37
CA GLN A 94 -4.79 -13.41 -12.07
C GLN A 94 -3.86 -12.27 -11.64
N GLY A 95 -4.40 -11.05 -11.53
CA GLY A 95 -3.62 -9.89 -11.07
C GLY A 95 -3.15 -10.04 -9.62
N ILE A 96 -3.99 -10.63 -8.75
CA ILE A 96 -3.61 -10.91 -7.35
C ILE A 96 -2.50 -11.95 -7.29
N LYS A 97 -2.59 -13.02 -8.08
CA LYS A 97 -1.53 -14.04 -8.18
C LYS A 97 -0.22 -13.43 -8.67
N GLU A 98 -0.25 -12.56 -9.68
CA GLU A 98 0.95 -11.89 -10.18
C GLU A 98 1.64 -11.04 -9.10
N LEU A 99 0.86 -10.32 -8.29
CA LEU A 99 1.38 -9.54 -7.17
C LEU A 99 1.93 -10.44 -6.04
N LEU A 100 1.27 -11.57 -5.76
CA LEU A 100 1.78 -12.56 -4.80
C LEU A 100 3.12 -13.15 -5.22
N GLU A 101 3.38 -13.35 -6.51
CA GLU A 101 4.69 -13.79 -6.99
C GLU A 101 5.79 -12.77 -6.71
N VAL A 102 5.48 -11.48 -6.64
CA VAL A 102 6.46 -10.47 -6.19
C VAL A 102 6.77 -10.63 -4.71
N ALA A 103 5.74 -10.85 -3.87
CA ALA A 103 5.96 -11.10 -2.45
C ALA A 103 6.80 -12.36 -2.19
N LYS A 104 6.60 -13.44 -2.96
CA LYS A 104 7.40 -14.67 -2.84
C LYS A 104 8.87 -14.47 -3.21
N LYS A 105 9.17 -13.54 -4.12
CA LYS A 105 10.55 -13.20 -4.50
C LYS A 105 11.23 -12.33 -3.45
N GLU A 106 10.49 -11.45 -2.81
CA GLU A 106 11.02 -10.50 -1.83
C GLU A 106 11.18 -11.13 -0.43
N VAL A 107 10.22 -11.94 0.02
CA VAL A 107 10.22 -12.53 1.36
C VAL A 107 10.95 -13.88 1.36
N PRO A 108 11.93 -14.12 2.25
CA PRO A 108 12.56 -15.42 2.41
C PRO A 108 11.56 -16.52 2.76
N MET A 109 11.76 -17.73 2.21
CA MET A 109 10.81 -18.84 2.30
C MET A 109 10.53 -19.26 3.76
N GLU A 110 11.53 -19.15 4.62
CA GLU A 110 11.46 -19.49 6.04
C GLU A 110 10.49 -18.58 6.80
N LEU A 111 10.27 -17.36 6.30
CA LEU A 111 9.44 -16.34 6.92
C LEU A 111 8.02 -16.27 6.37
N TRP A 112 7.69 -17.03 5.31
CA TRP A 112 6.36 -16.99 4.68
C TRP A 112 5.24 -17.25 5.68
N LYS A 113 5.36 -18.31 6.49
CA LYS A 113 4.37 -18.69 7.50
C LYS A 113 4.19 -17.70 8.66
N PHE A 114 5.10 -16.73 8.79
CA PHE A 114 5.06 -15.69 9.82
C PHE A 114 4.74 -14.31 9.26
N THR A 115 4.71 -14.17 7.93
CA THR A 115 4.50 -12.90 7.26
C THR A 115 3.01 -12.68 7.05
N PRO A 116 2.37 -11.75 7.77
CA PRO A 116 0.95 -11.46 7.59
C PRO A 116 0.70 -10.92 6.18
N LEU A 117 -0.32 -11.50 5.54
CA LEU A 117 -0.83 -11.10 4.24
C LEU A 117 -2.26 -10.58 4.41
N VAL A 118 -2.45 -9.31 4.04
CA VAL A 118 -3.74 -8.63 4.15
C VAL A 118 -4.07 -7.85 2.89
N LEU A 119 -5.36 -7.76 2.56
CA LEU A 119 -5.90 -6.91 1.51
C LEU A 119 -6.94 -5.97 2.11
N LYS A 120 -6.76 -4.70 1.79
CA LYS A 120 -7.64 -3.62 2.17
C LYS A 120 -8.21 -3.00 0.91
N ALA A 121 -9.52 -3.18 0.73
CA ALA A 121 -10.24 -2.59 -0.39
C ALA A 121 -10.76 -1.22 -0.01
N THR A 122 -10.58 -0.25 -0.92
CA THR A 122 -10.93 1.15 -0.66
C THR A 122 -12.28 1.50 -1.28
N ALA A 123 -12.60 2.81 -1.36
CA ALA A 123 -13.89 3.33 -1.83
C ALA A 123 -14.39 2.71 -3.16
N GLY A 124 -13.48 2.33 -4.07
CA GLY A 124 -13.84 1.73 -5.35
C GLY A 124 -14.67 0.46 -5.25
N LEU A 125 -14.40 -0.40 -4.26
CA LEU A 125 -15.17 -1.63 -4.05
C LEU A 125 -16.44 -1.40 -3.21
N ARG A 126 -16.46 -0.37 -2.34
CA ARG A 126 -17.67 0.03 -1.59
C ARG A 126 -18.83 0.41 -2.51
N LEU A 127 -18.51 1.01 -3.66
CA LEU A 127 -19.47 1.55 -4.61
C LEU A 127 -20.06 0.51 -5.58
N LEU A 128 -19.59 -0.75 -5.54
CA LEU A 128 -20.11 -1.79 -6.43
C LEU A 128 -21.51 -2.23 -6.00
N PRO A 129 -22.46 -2.38 -6.94
CA PRO A 129 -23.83 -2.75 -6.62
C PRO A 129 -23.96 -4.24 -6.24
N GLY A 130 -24.85 -4.51 -5.28
CA GLY A 130 -25.24 -5.86 -4.87
C GLY A 130 -24.09 -6.67 -4.25
N GLU A 131 -24.04 -7.97 -4.54
CA GLU A 131 -23.04 -8.89 -3.97
C GLU A 131 -21.72 -8.97 -4.74
N LYS A 132 -21.52 -8.12 -5.75
CA LYS A 132 -20.33 -8.19 -6.64
C LYS A 132 -19.03 -7.95 -5.86
N ALA A 133 -19.03 -6.97 -4.95
CA ALA A 133 -17.87 -6.70 -4.09
C ALA A 133 -17.54 -7.92 -3.22
N GLN A 134 -18.54 -8.54 -2.60
CA GLN A 134 -18.32 -9.70 -1.73
C GLN A 134 -17.75 -10.88 -2.52
N LYS A 135 -18.30 -11.19 -3.71
CA LYS A 135 -17.79 -12.26 -4.58
C LYS A 135 -16.32 -12.07 -4.98
N LEU A 136 -15.92 -10.82 -5.28
CA LEU A 136 -14.52 -10.50 -5.54
C LEU A 136 -13.64 -10.75 -4.31
N LEU A 137 -14.07 -10.28 -3.13
CA LEU A 137 -13.30 -10.44 -1.90
C LEU A 137 -13.20 -11.91 -1.46
N ASP A 138 -14.25 -12.69 -1.65
CA ASP A 138 -14.27 -14.13 -1.37
C ASP A 138 -13.27 -14.85 -2.28
N LYS A 139 -13.22 -14.49 -3.57
CA LYS A 139 -12.21 -15.03 -4.50
C LYS A 139 -10.79 -14.66 -4.09
N VAL A 140 -10.55 -13.43 -3.66
CA VAL A 140 -9.23 -13.02 -3.13
C VAL A 140 -8.89 -13.82 -1.87
N LYS A 141 -9.86 -14.01 -0.97
CA LYS A 141 -9.68 -14.78 0.26
C LYS A 141 -9.30 -16.23 -0.02
N GLU A 142 -9.93 -16.87 -1.00
CA GLU A 142 -9.56 -18.20 -1.49
C GLU A 142 -8.09 -18.24 -1.96
N ILE A 143 -7.69 -17.28 -2.78
CA ILE A 143 -6.30 -17.18 -3.29
C ILE A 143 -5.30 -16.97 -2.14
N PHE A 144 -5.65 -16.15 -1.15
CA PHE A 144 -4.80 -15.89 0.00
C PHE A 144 -4.66 -17.15 0.87
N GLN A 145 -5.76 -17.85 1.13
CA GLN A 145 -5.75 -19.11 1.88
C GLN A 145 -4.93 -20.21 1.19
N ALA A 146 -4.91 -20.22 -0.15
CA ALA A 146 -4.06 -21.13 -0.92
C ALA A 146 -2.56 -20.72 -0.97
N SER A 147 -2.23 -19.51 -0.50
CA SER A 147 -0.87 -18.99 -0.47
C SER A 147 -0.08 -19.52 0.74
N PRO A 148 1.27 -19.53 0.69
CA PRO A 148 2.09 -19.99 1.80
C PRO A 148 2.23 -18.96 2.94
N PHE A 149 1.63 -17.78 2.78
CA PHE A 149 1.75 -16.67 3.74
C PHE A 149 0.79 -16.83 4.91
N PHE A 150 1.03 -16.07 5.98
CA PHE A 150 0.16 -16.07 7.15
C PHE A 150 -1.12 -15.27 6.89
N VAL A 151 -2.26 -15.94 6.92
CA VAL A 151 -3.58 -15.36 6.61
C VAL A 151 -4.50 -15.52 7.81
N ARG A 152 -5.07 -14.42 8.30
CA ARG A 152 -6.11 -14.40 9.35
C ARG A 152 -7.51 -14.39 8.74
N ASP A 153 -8.55 -14.63 9.54
CA ASP A 153 -9.93 -14.67 9.06
C ASP A 153 -10.42 -13.35 8.44
N ASN A 154 -9.89 -12.22 8.93
CA ASN A 154 -10.15 -10.85 8.46
C ASN A 154 -9.05 -10.32 7.51
N CYS A 155 -8.31 -11.21 6.85
CA CYS A 155 -7.24 -10.86 5.92
C CYS A 155 -7.70 -9.98 4.77
N VAL A 156 -8.92 -10.18 4.29
CA VAL A 156 -9.53 -9.42 3.20
C VAL A 156 -10.71 -8.65 3.79
N SER A 157 -10.66 -7.33 3.72
CA SER A 157 -11.74 -6.48 4.20
C SER A 157 -11.84 -5.21 3.39
N ILE A 158 -13.05 -4.73 3.19
CA ILE A 158 -13.28 -3.35 2.75
C ILE A 158 -12.99 -2.47 3.95
N MET A 159 -12.07 -1.53 3.81
CA MET A 159 -11.85 -0.53 4.86
C MET A 159 -13.14 0.27 5.03
N ASN A 160 -13.43 0.78 6.22
CA ASN A 160 -14.31 1.93 6.30
C ASN A 160 -13.49 3.19 6.02
N GLY A 161 -14.14 4.25 5.55
CA GLY A 161 -13.43 5.47 5.20
C GLY A 161 -12.65 6.12 6.36
N THR A 162 -13.09 5.85 7.59
CA THR A 162 -12.49 6.21 8.89
C THR A 162 -11.24 5.37 9.23
N ASP A 163 -10.96 4.27 8.51
CA ASP A 163 -9.79 3.42 8.77
C ASP A 163 -8.62 3.73 7.83
N GLU A 164 -8.89 4.28 6.65
CA GLU A 164 -7.88 4.62 5.63
C GLU A 164 -6.89 5.69 6.11
N GLY A 165 -7.29 6.40 7.15
CA GLY A 165 -6.65 7.57 7.68
C GLY A 165 -5.64 7.38 8.82
N SER A 166 -5.73 6.28 9.55
CA SER A 166 -5.29 6.20 10.95
C SER A 166 -3.97 5.44 11.14
N LEU A 167 -2.85 6.00 10.71
CA LEU A 167 -1.52 5.39 10.90
C LEU A 167 -0.48 6.45 11.33
N ASP A 168 -0.36 6.80 12.62
CA ASP A 168 0.85 7.51 13.11
C ASP A 168 1.09 7.43 14.64
N ASP A 169 2.37 7.52 15.04
CA ASP A 169 2.95 7.38 16.40
C ASP A 169 2.69 8.63 17.30
N PRO A 170 2.33 8.47 18.59
CA PRO A 170 1.98 9.60 19.48
C PRO A 170 3.10 10.42 20.12
N GLN A 171 4.35 9.97 20.13
CA GLN A 171 5.33 10.59 21.05
C GLN A 171 6.13 11.75 20.43
N LYS A 172 5.82 12.11 19.19
CA LYS A 172 6.29 13.34 18.54
C LYS A 172 5.10 13.96 17.82
N ARG A 173 5.12 15.29 17.63
CA ARG A 173 4.09 16.07 16.91
C ARG A 173 3.40 15.21 15.86
N SER A 174 2.18 14.76 16.16
CA SER A 174 1.42 13.90 15.26
C SER A 174 1.10 14.71 14.00
N VAL A 175 1.34 14.12 12.85
CA VAL A 175 1.02 14.74 11.56
C VAL A 175 -0.39 14.31 11.20
N GLY A 176 -1.23 15.26 10.77
CA GLY A 176 -2.51 14.93 10.18
C GLY A 176 -2.29 14.41 8.76
N MET A 177 -2.96 13.32 8.39
CA MET A 177 -3.00 12.81 7.03
C MET A 177 -4.21 13.36 6.29
N LEU A 178 -3.98 13.85 5.07
CA LEU A 178 -5.01 14.19 4.09
C LEU A 178 -4.75 13.33 2.85
N ASP A 179 -5.65 12.39 2.56
CA ASP A 179 -5.59 11.56 1.36
C ASP A 179 -6.67 11.99 0.37
N LEU A 180 -6.28 12.24 -0.88
CA LEU A 180 -7.17 12.65 -1.97
C LEU A 180 -7.22 11.54 -3.03
N GLY A 181 -8.21 10.66 -2.89
CA GLY A 181 -8.46 9.57 -3.83
C GLY A 181 -9.24 10.00 -5.07
N GLY A 182 -9.55 9.02 -5.94
CA GLY A 182 -10.41 9.25 -7.09
C GLY A 182 -11.90 9.37 -6.72
N GLY A 183 -12.34 8.55 -5.76
CA GLY A 183 -13.73 8.41 -5.31
C GLY A 183 -14.09 9.16 -4.01
N SER A 184 -13.09 9.50 -3.21
CA SER A 184 -13.25 10.08 -1.87
C SER A 184 -12.04 10.93 -1.49
N THR A 185 -12.22 11.77 -0.47
CA THR A 185 -11.15 12.45 0.25
C THR A 185 -11.22 12.07 1.72
N GLN A 186 -10.08 11.80 2.35
CA GLN A 186 -9.98 11.31 3.71
C GLN A 186 -9.13 12.26 4.53
N ILE A 187 -9.59 12.54 5.75
CA ILE A 187 -8.88 13.40 6.72
C ILE A 187 -8.68 12.59 7.98
N THR A 188 -7.48 12.56 8.52
CA THR A 188 -7.22 11.94 9.82
C THR A 188 -6.14 12.64 10.60
N PHE A 189 -6.40 12.85 11.88
CA PHE A 189 -5.46 13.48 12.77
C PHE A 189 -5.74 13.04 14.20
N LEU A 190 -4.71 13.15 15.05
CA LEU A 190 -4.84 13.00 16.49
C LEU A 190 -5.35 14.31 17.06
N PRO A 191 -6.58 14.37 17.62
CA PRO A 191 -7.11 15.61 18.18
C PRO A 191 -6.34 15.99 19.45
N HIS A 192 -5.96 17.27 19.57
CA HIS A 192 -5.29 17.76 20.77
C HIS A 192 -6.23 18.01 21.96
N THR A 193 -7.53 18.16 21.70
CA THR A 193 -8.53 18.47 22.73
C THR A 193 -9.61 17.40 22.81
N GLU A 194 -9.94 16.98 24.03
CA GLU A 194 -11.02 16.02 24.30
C GLU A 194 -12.39 16.55 23.80
N ALA A 195 -12.57 17.88 23.76
CA ALA A 195 -13.74 18.52 23.19
C ALA A 195 -13.96 18.17 21.70
N THR A 196 -12.89 18.00 20.93
CA THR A 196 -12.99 17.59 19.52
C THR A 196 -13.46 16.15 19.41
N LEU A 197 -13.02 15.26 20.32
CA LEU A 197 -13.48 13.87 20.37
C LEU A 197 -14.96 13.78 20.79
N GLN A 198 -15.41 14.63 21.70
CA GLN A 198 -16.79 14.65 22.20
C GLN A 198 -17.79 15.30 21.23
N THR A 199 -17.36 16.30 20.46
CA THR A 199 -18.21 16.98 19.47
C THR A 199 -18.19 16.30 18.10
N SER A 200 -17.29 15.33 17.89
CA SER A 200 -17.22 14.57 16.65
C SER A 200 -18.48 13.70 16.45
N PRO A 201 -19.06 13.68 15.25
CA PRO A 201 -20.17 12.78 14.92
C PRO A 201 -19.83 11.31 15.18
N ALA A 202 -20.84 10.52 15.56
CA ALA A 202 -20.68 9.09 15.76
C ALA A 202 -20.18 8.42 14.45
N GLY A 203 -19.05 7.68 14.53
CA GLY A 203 -18.41 7.03 13.39
C GLY A 203 -17.26 7.81 12.74
N HIS A 204 -16.97 9.04 13.19
CA HIS A 204 -15.82 9.85 12.73
C HIS A 204 -14.61 9.73 13.68
N THR A 205 -14.68 8.85 14.66
CA THR A 205 -13.60 8.57 15.59
C THR A 205 -13.23 7.09 15.51
N THR A 206 -11.96 6.82 15.25
CA THR A 206 -11.39 5.47 15.23
C THR A 206 -10.41 5.33 16.38
N SER A 207 -10.48 4.20 17.08
CA SER A 207 -9.53 3.85 18.14
C SER A 207 -8.66 2.68 17.70
N PHE A 208 -7.35 2.80 17.86
CA PHE A 208 -6.43 1.68 17.64
C PHE A 208 -5.41 1.60 18.76
N GLN A 209 -4.92 0.39 19.01
CA GLN A 209 -3.90 0.14 20.01
C GLN A 209 -2.56 -0.11 19.32
N MET A 210 -1.54 0.65 19.69
CA MET A 210 -0.18 0.50 19.17
C MET A 210 0.83 0.74 20.30
N PHE A 211 1.81 -0.15 20.41
CA PHE A 211 2.84 -0.10 21.47
C PHE A 211 2.29 0.04 22.89
N ASN A 212 1.28 -0.76 23.22
CA ASN A 212 0.63 -0.80 24.54
C ASN A 212 -0.09 0.49 24.96
N SER A 213 -0.36 1.38 24.00
CA SER A 213 -1.10 2.63 24.19
C SER A 213 -2.29 2.66 23.23
N THR A 214 -3.40 3.25 23.68
CA THR A 214 -4.62 3.40 22.89
C THR A 214 -4.71 4.81 22.34
N TYR A 215 -4.85 4.93 21.02
CA TYR A 215 -5.01 6.21 20.34
C TYR A 215 -6.44 6.35 19.86
N LYS A 216 -7.01 7.54 20.07
CA LYS A 216 -8.28 7.94 19.49
C LYS A 216 -8.00 9.01 18.44
N LEU A 217 -8.21 8.68 17.18
CA LEU A 217 -8.07 9.64 16.08
C LEU A 217 -9.45 10.13 15.64
N TYR A 218 -9.50 11.37 15.19
CA TYR A 218 -10.54 11.77 14.26
C TYR A 218 -10.17 11.21 12.90
N SER A 219 -11.05 10.45 12.28
CA SER A 219 -10.86 9.99 10.92
C SER A 219 -12.19 9.95 10.19
N TYR A 220 -12.23 10.49 8.98
CA TYR A 220 -13.44 10.43 8.18
C TYR A 220 -13.12 10.48 6.69
N SER A 221 -13.93 9.77 5.90
CA SER A 221 -13.88 9.78 4.45
C SER A 221 -15.12 10.45 3.88
N TYR A 222 -14.90 11.52 3.15
CA TYR A 222 -15.91 12.17 2.35
C TYR A 222 -16.05 11.48 1.00
N LEU A 223 -16.98 10.53 0.93
CA LEU A 223 -17.31 9.84 -0.31
C LEU A 223 -17.89 10.83 -1.34
N GLY A 224 -17.50 10.69 -2.61
CA GLY A 224 -17.91 11.59 -3.69
C GLY A 224 -17.09 12.88 -3.77
N LEU A 225 -16.21 13.13 -2.79
CA LEU A 225 -15.27 14.28 -2.82
C LEU A 225 -13.87 13.90 -3.31
N GLY A 226 -13.72 12.74 -3.96
CA GLY A 226 -12.48 12.40 -4.65
C GLY A 226 -12.29 13.21 -5.93
N LEU A 227 -11.07 13.24 -6.47
CA LEU A 227 -10.73 14.06 -7.64
C LEU A 227 -11.61 13.76 -8.86
N MET A 228 -11.92 12.48 -9.10
CA MET A 228 -12.75 12.05 -10.24
C MET A 228 -14.24 12.28 -9.96
N SER A 229 -14.70 11.96 -8.75
CA SER A 229 -16.09 12.19 -8.33
C SER A 229 -16.46 13.68 -8.34
N ALA A 230 -15.59 14.53 -7.80
CA ALA A 230 -15.77 15.98 -7.79
C ALA A 230 -15.76 16.54 -9.21
N ARG A 231 -14.84 16.08 -10.07
CA ARG A 231 -14.83 16.45 -11.49
C ARG A 231 -16.13 16.04 -12.18
N LEU A 232 -16.62 14.84 -11.93
CA LEU A 232 -17.87 14.35 -12.51
C LEU A 232 -19.07 15.18 -12.03
N ALA A 233 -19.14 15.49 -10.73
CA ALA A 233 -20.20 16.30 -10.13
C ALA A 233 -20.22 17.74 -10.70
N ILE A 234 -19.04 18.37 -10.85
CA ILE A 234 -18.92 19.71 -11.48
C ILE A 234 -19.41 19.70 -12.93
N LEU A 235 -19.18 18.60 -13.66
CA LEU A 235 -19.63 18.43 -15.04
C LEU A 235 -21.12 18.02 -15.16
N GLY A 236 -21.87 17.98 -14.04
CA GLY A 236 -23.28 17.57 -14.01
C GLY A 236 -23.50 16.07 -14.21
N GLY A 237 -22.45 15.25 -14.03
CA GLY A 237 -22.50 13.80 -14.13
C GLY A 237 -22.90 13.14 -12.81
N VAL A 238 -23.43 11.91 -12.91
CA VAL A 238 -23.74 11.03 -11.76
C VAL A 238 -22.85 9.79 -11.86
N GLU A 239 -22.16 9.42 -10.79
CA GLU A 239 -21.30 8.23 -10.79
C GLU A 239 -22.10 6.96 -11.17
N GLY A 240 -21.58 6.19 -12.13
CA GLY A 240 -22.23 4.97 -12.63
C GLY A 240 -23.32 5.19 -13.68
N LYS A 241 -23.58 6.42 -14.14
CA LYS A 241 -24.49 6.70 -15.27
C LYS A 241 -23.75 7.48 -16.38
N PRO A 242 -23.94 7.15 -17.66
CA PRO A 242 -23.37 7.95 -18.75
C PRO A 242 -23.92 9.38 -18.68
N CYS A 243 -23.04 10.37 -18.75
CA CYS A 243 -23.41 11.79 -18.74
C CYS A 243 -24.37 12.09 -19.89
N LYS A 244 -25.62 12.42 -19.58
CA LYS A 244 -26.46 13.21 -20.50
C LYS A 244 -26.07 14.67 -20.26
N PHE A 245 -25.30 15.23 -21.19
CA PHE A 245 -24.79 16.60 -21.11
C PHE A 245 -25.96 17.60 -21.21
N ARG A 246 -26.60 17.90 -20.08
CA ARG A 246 -27.52 19.03 -19.96
C ARG A 246 -27.25 19.77 -18.66
N SER A 247 -26.84 21.03 -18.85
CA SER A 247 -27.02 22.16 -17.93
C SER A 247 -26.15 22.22 -16.65
N ALA A 248 -24.83 22.27 -16.81
CA ALA A 248 -23.94 22.96 -15.89
C ALA A 248 -22.96 23.85 -16.67
N LEU A 249 -23.48 24.89 -17.34
CA LEU A 249 -22.65 25.87 -18.05
C LEU A 249 -23.12 27.28 -17.75
N HIS A 250 -22.21 28.07 -17.18
CA HIS A 250 -22.34 29.52 -17.15
C HIS A 250 -21.93 30.08 -18.51
N CYS A 251 -22.83 30.82 -19.16
CA CYS A 251 -22.53 31.51 -20.41
C CYS A 251 -21.71 32.77 -20.11
N CYS A 252 -20.47 32.82 -20.63
CA CYS A 252 -19.70 34.05 -20.70
C CYS A 252 -19.38 34.32 -22.18
N GLY A 253 -19.93 35.40 -22.75
CA GLY A 253 -19.64 35.83 -24.12
C GLY A 253 -20.08 34.87 -25.24
N GLY A 254 -21.18 34.13 -25.08
CA GLY A 254 -21.72 33.25 -26.13
C GLY A 254 -20.95 31.96 -26.39
N LYS A 255 -19.91 31.66 -25.60
CA LYS A 255 -19.19 30.38 -25.63
C LYS A 255 -19.46 29.58 -24.36
N ARG A 256 -19.65 28.28 -24.55
CA ARG A 256 -19.86 27.27 -23.52
C ARG A 256 -18.49 26.91 -22.91
N VAL A 257 -18.18 27.43 -21.72
CA VAL A 257 -16.87 27.23 -21.06
C VAL A 257 -17.03 26.53 -19.72
N VAL A 258 -16.26 25.46 -19.50
CA VAL A 258 -16.08 24.86 -18.17
C VAL A 258 -14.93 25.61 -17.49
N CYS A 259 -15.24 26.43 -16.49
CA CYS A 259 -14.27 27.34 -15.85
C CYS A 259 -13.09 26.65 -15.14
N THR A 260 -13.11 25.32 -14.99
CA THR A 260 -12.03 24.53 -14.37
C THR A 260 -11.03 23.94 -15.37
N LEU A 261 -11.23 24.15 -16.68
CA LEU A 261 -10.25 23.81 -17.69
C LEU A 261 -9.33 25.01 -17.95
N PRO A 262 -8.01 24.79 -18.19
CA PRO A 262 -7.13 25.84 -18.66
C PRO A 262 -7.72 26.53 -19.90
N THR A 263 -7.65 27.85 -19.95
CA THR A 263 -8.12 28.65 -21.08
C THR A 263 -7.47 28.16 -22.38
N GLY A 264 -8.30 27.71 -23.33
CA GLY A 264 -7.85 27.20 -24.64
C GLY A 264 -7.92 25.68 -24.82
N LEU A 265 -8.35 24.90 -23.81
CA LEU A 265 -8.56 23.46 -23.99
C LEU A 265 -9.99 23.17 -24.49
N GLU A 266 -10.14 22.95 -25.80
CA GLU A 266 -11.35 22.34 -26.35
C GLU A 266 -11.30 20.83 -26.12
N VAL A 267 -12.31 20.26 -25.46
CA VAL A 267 -12.42 18.80 -25.29
C VAL A 267 -13.05 18.24 -26.57
N PRO A 268 -12.33 17.46 -27.39
CA PRO A 268 -12.88 16.98 -28.65
C PRO A 268 -14.03 15.99 -28.42
N GLU A 269 -15.05 16.06 -29.26
CA GLU A 269 -16.28 15.27 -29.18
C GLU A 269 -16.02 13.74 -29.18
N TRP A 270 -14.90 13.28 -29.76
CA TRP A 270 -14.50 11.88 -29.79
C TRP A 270 -13.92 11.36 -28.45
N TYR A 271 -13.48 12.22 -27.54
CA TYR A 271 -12.98 11.81 -26.22
C TYR A 271 -14.12 11.33 -25.30
N VAL A 272 -15.37 11.54 -25.71
CA VAL A 272 -16.59 11.18 -24.98
C VAL A 272 -17.15 9.81 -25.44
N HIS A 273 -16.60 9.18 -26.49
CA HIS A 273 -17.19 7.96 -27.07
C HIS A 273 -16.29 6.72 -27.14
N SER A 274 -15.07 6.73 -26.60
CA SER A 274 -14.22 5.53 -26.63
C SER A 274 -14.44 4.59 -25.43
N ARG A 275 -15.57 3.89 -25.42
CA ARG A 275 -15.66 2.45 -25.09
C ARG A 275 -17.06 1.87 -25.34
N HIS A 276 -17.45 1.85 -26.61
CA HIS A 276 -18.29 0.79 -27.17
C HIS A 276 -17.95 0.64 -28.65
N HIS A 277 -17.05 -0.29 -28.95
CA HIS A 277 -17.13 -1.21 -30.09
C HIS A 277 -15.96 -2.20 -30.00
N SER A 278 -16.31 -3.50 -30.04
CA SER A 278 -15.46 -4.72 -30.01
C SER A 278 -14.68 -5.03 -28.73
#